data_AF-A0A3B7AFH4-F1
#
_entry.id   AF-A0A3B7AFH4-F1
#
_cell.length_a   1.000
_cell.length_b   1.000
_cell.length_c   1.000
_cell.angle_alpha   90.00
_cell.angle_beta   90.00
_cell.angle_gamma   90.00
#
_symmetry.space_group_name_H-M   'P 1'
#
loop_
_entity.id
_entity.type
_entity.pdbx_description
1 polymer ?
#
loop_
_entity_poly.entity_id
_entity_poly.type
_entity_poly.pdbx_seq_one_letter_code
_entity_poly.pdbx_strand_id
1 'polypeptide(L)'
;MENQIERAQFLARFKLQVRRTIGQSVDLDRLTRDPAYARQRLSEIEEAADEEELLISVLRMRDLLLPVTPEVRVEPVVETVAVAPDVTKQTTETRNYLMGARAWR
;
A
#
# COMPACT_ATOMS: atom_id res chain seq x y z
N MET A 1 -11.73 23.62 -8.63
CA MET A 1 -11.26 23.59 -10.03
C MET A 1 -9.76 23.33 -10.13
N GLU A 2 -8.92 23.99 -9.31
CA GLU A 2 -7.46 23.79 -9.26
C GLU A 2 -7.05 22.30 -9.17
N ASN A 3 -7.63 21.55 -8.24
CA ASN A 3 -7.37 20.10 -8.09
C ASN A 3 -7.63 19.27 -9.37
N GLN A 4 -8.61 19.65 -10.21
CA GLN A 4 -8.88 18.92 -11.46
C GLN A 4 -7.83 19.23 -12.53
N ILE A 5 -7.39 20.49 -12.59
CA ILE A 5 -6.34 20.93 -13.53
C ILE A 5 -5.01 20.27 -13.16
N GLU A 6 -4.65 20.26 -11.88
CA GLU A 6 -3.43 19.60 -11.38
C GLU A 6 -3.43 18.10 -11.71
N ARG A 7 -4.57 17.42 -11.48
CA ARG A 7 -4.72 16.00 -11.84
C ARG A 7 -4.56 15.78 -13.34
N ALA A 8 -5.17 16.61 -14.18
CA ALA A 8 -5.04 16.51 -15.63
C ALA A 8 -3.60 16.74 -16.10
N GLN A 9 -2.90 17.72 -15.51
CA GLN A 9 -1.49 17.97 -15.79
C GLN A 9 -0.61 16.78 -15.39
N PHE A 10 -0.87 16.18 -14.23
CA PHE A 10 -0.15 15.00 -13.77
C PHE A 10 -0.34 13.80 -14.72
N LEU A 11 -1.58 13.52 -15.12
CA LEU A 11 -1.89 12.46 -16.11
C LEU A 11 -1.19 12.71 -17.46
N ALA A 12 -1.19 13.95 -17.92
CA ALA A 12 -0.52 14.32 -19.17
C ALA A 12 1.00 14.15 -19.07
N ARG A 13 1.62 14.61 -17.98
CA ARG A 13 3.06 14.44 -17.74
C ARG A 13 3.44 12.97 -17.68
N PHE A 14 2.69 12.16 -16.94
CA PHE A 14 2.90 10.72 -16.88
C PHE A 14 2.86 10.06 -18.26
N LYS A 15 1.82 10.33 -19.06
CA LYS A 15 1.71 9.79 -20.43
C LYS A 15 2.90 10.18 -21.30
N LEU A 16 3.37 11.43 -21.21
CA LEU A 16 4.53 11.88 -21.97
C LEU A 16 5.82 11.22 -21.51
N GLN A 17 5.98 11.02 -20.21
CA GLN A 17 7.14 10.34 -19.64
C GLN A 17 7.20 8.89 -20.10
N VAL A 18 6.12 8.12 -19.95
CA VAL A 18 6.02 6.72 -20.42
C VAL A 18 6.35 6.60 -21.92
N ARG A 19 5.88 7.55 -22.73
CA ARG A 19 6.17 7.57 -24.17
C ARG A 19 7.64 7.84 -24.47
N ARG A 20 8.32 8.67 -23.67
CA ARG A 20 9.72 9.04 -23.89
C ARG A 20 10.69 7.95 -23.43
N THR A 21 10.39 7.27 -22.33
CA THR A 21 11.28 6.31 -21.69
C THR A 21 11.12 4.90 -22.27
N ILE A 22 9.87 4.42 -22.39
CA ILE A 22 9.58 3.03 -22.80
C ILE A 22 9.02 2.97 -24.24
N GLY A 23 8.68 4.11 -24.84
CA GLY A 23 8.12 4.15 -26.21
C GLY A 23 6.66 3.70 -26.31
N GLN A 24 5.98 3.48 -25.19
CA GLN A 24 4.61 3.00 -25.14
C GLN A 24 3.60 4.15 -24.99
N SER A 25 2.36 3.93 -25.41
CA SER A 25 1.28 4.90 -25.27
C SER A 25 0.26 4.44 -24.23
N VAL A 26 -0.26 5.40 -23.45
CA VAL A 26 -1.30 5.15 -22.44
C VAL A 26 -2.59 5.86 -22.85
N ASP A 27 -3.68 5.12 -22.85
CA ASP A 27 -5.04 5.68 -22.94
C ASP A 27 -5.46 6.21 -21.57
N LEU A 28 -5.60 7.55 -21.44
CA LEU A 28 -5.93 8.22 -20.19
C LEU A 28 -7.41 8.09 -19.81
N ASP A 29 -8.31 7.96 -20.79
CA ASP A 29 -9.74 7.81 -20.52
C ASP A 29 -9.98 6.45 -19.85
N ARG A 30 -9.41 5.39 -20.44
CA ARG A 30 -9.43 4.05 -19.85
C ARG A 30 -8.67 3.98 -18.53
N LEU A 31 -7.51 4.64 -18.42
CA LEU A 31 -6.72 4.65 -17.19
C LEU A 31 -7.51 5.23 -16.00
N THR A 32 -8.39 6.20 -16.25
CA THR A 32 -9.17 6.86 -15.19
C THR A 32 -10.52 6.21 -14.91
N ARG A 33 -11.12 5.53 -15.89
CA ARG A 33 -12.46 4.93 -15.79
C ARG A 33 -12.46 3.43 -15.47
N ASP A 34 -11.41 2.72 -15.87
CA ASP A 34 -11.30 1.27 -15.74
C ASP A 34 -10.16 0.90 -14.77
N PRO A 35 -10.49 0.52 -13.51
CA PRO A 35 -9.48 0.18 -12.52
C PRO A 35 -8.73 -1.13 -12.84
N ALA A 36 -9.33 -2.05 -13.60
CA ALA A 36 -8.65 -3.28 -14.00
C ALA A 36 -7.58 -2.96 -15.05
N TYR A 37 -7.93 -2.15 -16.05
CA TYR A 37 -6.98 -1.64 -17.03
C TYR A 37 -5.87 -0.82 -16.35
N ALA A 38 -6.20 0.03 -15.37
CA ALA A 38 -5.22 0.81 -14.63
C ALA A 38 -4.20 -0.08 -13.89
N ARG A 39 -4.67 -1.12 -13.16
CA ARG A 39 -3.77 -2.05 -12.47
C ARG A 39 -2.83 -2.75 -13.45
N GLN A 40 -3.39 -3.33 -14.50
CA GLN A 40 -2.62 -4.08 -15.48
C GLN A 40 -1.58 -3.17 -16.15
N ARG A 41 -2.02 -2.03 -16.72
CA ARG A 41 -1.10 -1.14 -17.44
C ARG A 41 -0.05 -0.51 -16.56
N LEU A 42 -0.36 -0.18 -15.30
CA LEU A 42 0.64 0.35 -14.38
C LEU A 42 1.65 -0.73 -13.97
N SER A 43 1.25 -2.00 -13.86
CA SER A 43 2.17 -3.13 -13.65
C SER A 43 3.10 -3.33 -14.84
N GLU A 44 2.56 -3.36 -16.06
CA GLU A 44 3.37 -3.54 -17.28
C GLU A 44 4.36 -2.37 -17.49
N ILE A 45 3.98 -1.14 -17.12
CA ILE A 45 4.88 0.02 -17.18
C ILE A 45 5.96 -0.06 -16.11
N GLU A 46 5.63 -0.49 -14.88
CA GLU A 46 6.60 -0.68 -13.80
C GLU A 46 7.65 -1.74 -14.16
N GLU A 47 7.22 -2.88 -14.71
CA GLU A 47 8.13 -3.96 -15.12
C GLU A 47 9.08 -3.54 -16.24
N ALA A 48 8.66 -2.62 -17.11
CA ALA A 48 9.46 -2.12 -18.22
C ALA A 48 10.22 -0.82 -17.92
N ALA A 49 10.08 -0.26 -16.71
CA ALA A 49 10.70 1.00 -16.35
C ALA A 49 12.07 0.78 -15.69
N ASP A 50 13.12 1.33 -16.29
CA ASP A 50 14.47 1.34 -15.72
C ASP A 50 14.83 2.66 -15.01
N GLU A 51 13.99 3.70 -15.17
CA GLU A 51 14.23 5.04 -14.62
C GLU A 51 13.46 5.27 -13.31
N GLU A 52 14.17 5.69 -12.27
CA GLU A 52 13.61 5.98 -10.93
C GLU A 52 12.46 6.99 -10.98
N GLU A 53 12.61 8.08 -11.73
CA GLU A 53 11.59 9.12 -11.86
C GLU A 53 10.26 8.60 -12.45
N LEU A 54 10.34 7.59 -13.33
CA LEU A 54 9.15 6.95 -13.88
C LEU A 54 8.50 6.05 -12.84
N LEU A 55 9.29 5.26 -12.10
CA LEU A 55 8.79 4.41 -11.04
C LEU A 55 8.07 5.23 -9.95
N ILE A 56 8.65 6.35 -9.52
CA ILE A 56 8.00 7.29 -8.58
C ILE A 56 6.65 7.77 -9.13
N SER A 57 6.61 8.10 -10.42
CA SER A 57 5.39 8.57 -11.08
C SER A 57 4.32 7.48 -11.19
N VAL A 58 4.72 6.23 -11.41
CA VAL A 58 3.82 5.05 -11.40
C VAL A 58 3.21 4.85 -10.01
N LEU A 59 4.01 4.92 -8.94
CA LEU A 59 3.52 4.76 -7.57
C LEU A 59 2.49 5.83 -7.22
N ARG A 60 2.78 7.10 -7.52
CA ARG A 60 1.82 8.20 -7.34
C ARG A 60 0.54 8.00 -8.14
N MET A 61 0.65 7.46 -9.36
CA MET A 61 -0.50 7.17 -10.21
C MET A 61 -1.38 6.05 -9.62
N ARG A 62 -0.76 5.03 -9.02
CA ARG A 62 -1.48 3.98 -8.29
C ARG A 62 -2.25 4.57 -7.11
N ASP A 63 -1.62 5.37 -6.27
CA ASP A 63 -2.29 5.98 -5.11
C ASP A 63 -3.49 6.85 -5.53
N LEU A 64 -3.36 7.55 -6.66
CA LEU A 64 -4.39 8.46 -7.17
C LEU A 64 -5.57 7.75 -7.84
N LEU A 65 -5.33 6.64 -8.54
CA LEU A 65 -6.35 5.93 -9.34
C LEU A 65 -6.91 4.68 -8.66
N LEU A 66 -6.10 4.06 -7.82
CA LEU A 66 -6.38 2.81 -7.14
C LEU A 66 -6.17 3.06 -5.66
N PRO A 67 -6.99 3.93 -5.02
CA PRO A 67 -6.88 4.15 -3.59
C PRO A 67 -6.99 2.79 -2.92
N VAL A 68 -5.87 2.35 -2.37
CA VAL A 68 -5.84 1.18 -1.49
C VAL A 68 -6.73 1.61 -0.35
N THR A 69 -7.96 1.09 -0.33
CA THR A 69 -8.73 1.12 0.91
C THR A 69 -7.82 0.43 1.90
N PRO A 70 -7.26 1.14 2.89
CA PRO A 70 -6.41 0.49 3.87
C PRO A 70 -7.29 -0.63 4.41
N GLU A 71 -6.87 -1.87 4.20
CA GLU A 71 -7.51 -2.99 4.87
C GLU A 71 -7.52 -2.58 6.33
N VAL A 72 -8.72 -2.29 6.83
CA VAL A 72 -8.98 -2.13 8.24
C VAL A 72 -8.31 -3.34 8.84
N ARG A 73 -7.22 -3.09 9.55
CA ARG A 73 -6.47 -4.10 10.31
C ARG A 73 -7.55 -4.89 11.05
N VAL A 74 -7.85 -6.08 10.54
CA VAL A 74 -8.81 -6.97 11.18
C VAL A 74 -8.08 -7.37 12.45
N GLU A 75 -8.31 -6.61 13.52
CA GLU A 75 -8.20 -7.19 14.85
C GLU A 75 -9.03 -8.47 14.78
N PRO A 76 -8.45 -9.63 15.11
CA PRO A 76 -9.18 -10.88 15.02
C PRO A 76 -10.40 -10.73 15.92
N VAL A 77 -11.58 -10.64 15.31
CA VAL A 77 -12.85 -10.84 16.01
C VAL A 77 -12.82 -12.30 16.45
N VAL A 78 -12.36 -12.50 17.68
CA VAL A 78 -12.57 -13.75 18.40
C VAL A 78 -14.08 -13.86 18.54
N GLU A 79 -14.65 -14.80 17.79
CA GLU A 79 -16.04 -15.23 17.91
C GLU A 79 -16.25 -15.81 19.31
N THR A 80 -16.54 -14.96 20.29
CA THR A 80 -17.02 -15.37 21.62
C THR A 80 -18.54 -15.41 21.59
N VAL A 81 -19.06 -16.57 21.23
CA VAL A 81 -20.39 -16.98 21.66
C VAL A 81 -20.35 -17.20 23.17
N ALA A 82 -21.16 -16.38 23.86
CA ALA A 82 -21.87 -16.65 25.11
C ALA A 82 -21.28 -16.16 26.47
N VAL A 83 -22.18 -15.41 27.14
CA VAL A 83 -22.41 -15.19 28.58
C VAL A 83 -21.53 -14.17 29.32
N ALA A 84 -22.17 -13.09 29.77
CA ALA A 84 -21.74 -12.23 30.87
C ALA A 84 -22.43 -12.67 32.19
N PRO A 85 -22.01 -12.23 33.39
CA PRO A 85 -20.69 -11.73 33.83
C PRO A 85 -20.20 -12.51 35.09
N ASP A 86 -19.11 -12.02 35.71
CA ASP A 86 -18.69 -12.17 37.13
C ASP A 86 -17.34 -12.91 37.38
N VAL A 87 -16.31 -12.06 37.66
CA VAL A 87 -15.27 -12.15 38.73
C VAL A 87 -14.52 -13.50 38.84
N THR A 88 -13.21 -13.62 38.63
CA THR A 88 -12.14 -13.10 39.50
C THR A 88 -10.76 -13.43 38.90
N LYS A 89 -9.84 -12.44 38.96
CA LYS A 89 -8.36 -12.51 39.06
C LYS A 89 -7.68 -13.89 39.04
N GLN A 90 -6.66 -14.04 38.19
CA GLN A 90 -5.33 -14.50 38.62
C GLN A 90 -4.26 -14.20 37.56
N THR A 91 -3.50 -13.15 37.83
CA THR A 91 -2.19 -12.85 37.24
C THR A 91 -1.27 -14.05 37.46
N THR A 92 -0.75 -14.64 36.39
CA THR A 92 0.42 -15.54 36.47
C THR A 92 1.56 -14.89 35.70
N GLU A 93 2.30 -14.04 36.42
CA GLU A 93 3.66 -13.64 36.04
C GLU A 93 4.51 -14.90 35.82
N THR A 94 5.07 -15.05 34.63
CA THR A 94 5.95 -16.19 34.34
C THR A 94 7.36 -15.69 33.98
N ARG A 95 8.16 -15.66 35.05
CA ARG A 95 9.58 -16.07 35.15
C ARG A 95 10.70 -15.07 34.79
N ASN A 96 11.38 -14.74 35.87
CA ASN A 96 12.58 -13.93 36.07
C ASN A 96 13.85 -14.68 35.62
N TYR A 97 14.64 -14.10 34.72
CA TYR A 97 15.95 -14.61 34.29
C TYR A 97 17.08 -13.80 34.95
N LEU A 98 17.30 -14.05 36.24
CA LEU A 98 18.48 -13.58 36.97
C LEU A 98 19.31 -14.79 37.36
N MET A 99 20.02 -15.36 36.37
CA MET A 99 21.19 -16.20 36.60
C MET A 99 22.20 -15.91 35.49
N GLY A 100 22.80 -14.72 35.59
CA GLY A 100 23.99 -14.35 34.86
C GLY A 100 25.20 -15.12 35.38
N ALA A 101 25.97 -15.62 34.41
CA ALA A 101 27.21 -16.36 34.49
C ALA A 101 28.14 -16.11 35.69
N ARG A 102 28.67 -17.24 36.19
CA ARG A 102 29.82 -17.38 37.09
C ARG A 102 30.99 -16.45 36.72
N ALA A 103 31.53 -15.78 37.72
CA ALA A 103 32.75 -14.98 37.65
C ALA A 103 33.97 -15.84 37.27
N TRP A 104 34.84 -15.28 36.43
CA TRP A 104 36.20 -15.76 36.22
C TRP A 104 37.08 -15.49 37.46
N ARG A 105 37.82 -16.50 37.90
CA ARG A 105 39.21 -16.36 38.32
C ARG A 105 39.93 -17.70 38.21
#